data_AF-A0A527ZKH2-F1
#
_entry.id   AF-A0A527ZKH2-F1
#
_cell.length_a   1.000
_cell.length_b   1.000
_cell.length_c   1.000
_cell.angle_alpha   90.00
_cell.angle_beta   90.00
_cell.angle_gamma   90.00
#
_symmetry.space_group_name_H-M   'P 1'
#
loop_
_entity.id
_entity.type
_entity.pdbx_description
1 polymer ?
#
loop_
_entity_poly.entity_id
_entity_poly.type
_entity_poly.pdbx_seq_one_letter_code
_entity_poly.pdbx_strand_id
1 'polypeptide(L)' 'RADGCQYFTTVLGPGYNYDHRNHFHFDIKNRRNGYRACR' A
#
# COMPACT_ATOMS: atom_id res chain seq x y z
N ARG A 1 1.00 -1.02 -8.86
CA ARG A 1 0.36 -0.32 -7.72
C ARG A 1 -1.15 -0.53 -7.74
N ALA A 2 -1.86 -0.09 -8.78
CA ALA A 2 -3.32 -0.14 -8.87
C ALA A 2 -3.93 -1.56 -8.77
N ASP A 3 -3.33 -2.57 -9.42
CA ASP A 3 -3.89 -3.94 -9.41
C ASP A 3 -3.87 -4.57 -8.01
N GLY A 4 -2.79 -4.35 -7.24
CA GLY A 4 -2.68 -4.84 -5.87
C GLY A 4 -3.73 -4.23 -4.93
N CYS A 5 -4.22 -3.03 -5.24
CA CYS A 5 -5.23 -2.34 -4.44
C CYS A 5 -6.63 -2.95 -4.56
N GLN A 6 -6.83 -3.96 -5.41
CA GLN A 6 -8.08 -4.72 -5.37
C GLN A 6 -8.13 -5.63 -4.14
N TYR A 7 -6.98 -6.22 -3.77
CA TYR A 7 -6.88 -7.20 -2.68
C TYR A 7 -6.34 -6.61 -1.37
N PHE A 8 -5.33 -5.74 -1.44
CA PHE A 8 -4.70 -5.15 -0.26
C PHE A 8 -5.37 -3.84 0.15
N THR A 9 -5.35 -3.54 1.45
CA THR A 9 -5.87 -2.28 2.00
C THR A 9 -4.81 -1.17 1.88
N THR A 10 -3.53 -1.54 1.91
CA THR A 10 -2.39 -0.65 1.69
C THR A 10 -1.42 -1.26 0.69
N VAL A 11 -1.03 -0.47 -0.32
CA VAL A 11 0.05 -0.77 -1.27
C VAL A 11 0.94 0.47 -1.37
N LEU A 12 2.17 0.37 -0.88
CA LEU A 12 3.18 1.43 -1.01
C LEU A 12 4.29 0.92 -1.93
N GLY A 13 4.49 1.58 -3.07
CA GLY A 13 5.51 1.16 -4.04
C GLY A 13 6.83 1.92 -3.93
N PRO A 14 7.81 1.55 -4.76
CA PRO A 14 9.10 2.22 -4.90
C PRO A 14 9.01 3.75 -4.96
N GLY A 15 9.77 4.44 -4.12
CA GLY A 15 9.85 5.91 -4.08
C GLY A 15 8.77 6.58 -3.23
N TYR A 16 7.94 5.82 -2.49
CA TYR A 16 6.98 6.42 -1.55
C TYR A 16 7.67 7.13 -0.37
N ASN A 17 8.69 6.49 0.21
CA ASN A 17 9.58 7.07 1.21
C ASN A 17 10.92 6.30 1.20
N TYR A 18 11.82 6.60 2.14
CA TYR A 18 13.11 5.93 2.26
C TYR A 18 12.98 4.42 2.44
N ASP A 19 12.05 3.97 3.29
CA ASP A 19 11.86 2.54 3.55
C ASP A 19 11.38 1.84 2.28
N HIS A 20 10.43 2.42 1.56
CA HIS A 20 9.85 1.87 0.34
C HIS A 20 10.60 2.33 -0.92
N ARG A 21 11.92 2.53 -0.85
CA ARG A 21 12.68 3.09 -1.99
C ARG A 21 12.83 2.13 -3.17
N ASN A 22 12.87 0.82 -2.90
CA ASN A 22 13.19 -0.21 -3.90
C ASN A 22 12.35 -1.47 -3.76
N HIS A 23 11.29 -1.45 -2.94
CA HIS A 23 10.41 -2.58 -2.74
C HIS A 23 8.95 -2.13 -2.57
N PHE A 24 8.05 -3.11 -2.57
CA PHE A 24 6.63 -2.91 -2.31
C PHE A 24 6.27 -3.35 -0.90
N HIS A 25 5.46 -2.55 -0.22
CA HIS A 25 4.79 -2.93 1.01
C HIS A 25 3.32 -3.22 0.73
N PHE A 26 2.88 -4.41 1.16
CA PHE A 26 1.51 -4.89 1.04
C PHE A 26 0.95 -5.16 2.42
N ASP A 27 -0.21 -4.59 2.70
CA ASP A 27 -0.88 -4.75 4.00
C ASP A 27 -2.40 -4.93 3.80
N ILE A 28 -2.96 -5.93 4.49
CA ILE A 28 -4.39 -6.25 4.47
C ILE A 28 -5.09 -5.80 5.76
N LYS A 29 -4.37 -5.19 6.71
CA LYS A 29 -4.92 -4.72 7.97
C LYS A 29 -6.13 -3.83 7.75
N ASN A 30 -7.20 -4.13 8.47
CA ASN A 30 -8.41 -3.33 8.45
C ASN A 30 -8.14 -1.96 9.11
N ARG A 31 -8.47 -0.87 8.40
CA ARG A 31 -8.24 0.51 8.85
C ARG A 31 -9.58 1.15 9.20
N ARG A 32 -9.55 2.15 10.08
CA ARG A 32 -10.76 2.89 10.47
C ARG A 32 -11.43 3.50 9.24
N ASN A 33 -12.76 3.47 9.21
CA ASN A 33 -13.60 4.04 8.15
C ASN A 33 -13.30 3.50 6.74
N GLY A 34 -12.80 2.27 6.60
CA GLY A 34 -12.51 1.68 5.30
C GLY A 34 -11.36 2.35 4.54
N TYR A 35 -10.50 3.08 5.25
CA TYR A 35 -9.38 3.80 4.64
C TYR A 35 -8.43 2.86 3.89
N ARG A 36 -8.06 3.23 2.66
CA ARG A 36 -7.08 2.52 1.82
C ARG A 36 -5.95 3.45 1.42
N ALA A 37 -4.72 2.93 1.43
CA ALA A 37 -3.53 3.70 1.05
C ALA A 37 -2.81 3.03 -0.13
N CYS A 38 -3.03 3.59 -1.33
CA CYS A 38 -2.50 3.05 -2.58
C CYS A 38 -1.63 4.11 -3.25
N ARG A 39 -0.31 4.02 -3.03
CA ARG A 39 0.64 5.11 -3.29
C ARG A 39 1.84 4.65 -4.07
#